data_AF-A0A180FUX2-F1
#
_entry.id   AF-A0A180FUX2-F1
#
_cell.length_a   1.000
_cell.length_b   1.000
_cell.length_c   1.000
_cell.angle_alpha   90.00
_cell.angle_beta   90.00
_cell.angle_gamma   90.00
#
_symmetry.space_group_name_H-M   'P 1'
#
loop_
_entity.id
_entity.type
_entity.pdbx_description
1 polymer ?
#
loop_
_entity_poly.entity_id
_entity_poly.type
_entity_poly.pdbx_seq_one_letter_code
_entity_poly.pdbx_strand_id
1 'polypeptide(L)'
;MKEGFREWLEKKFSKKVAGSRFTNCKRVEKFYGNLEVYFQKDKCSSIIEELTYTTEDERKNRKQRHKIPIDGNIRTGSATLKRATRLYVEFRLRDSLSISDNKHIFQMQSNNDKKEKKREASMIFEFPDLSISTEIEKEIAIILGKACHHIHPEIVNRIVQANKEFKSEFQEICRKSGKLDANTFLFEGSDCVFPGVRRCINKEKEDKEDKEEKRKNWKNNIYENDHTILNDNTFPRYLWTFLSMNKSYNGSTWKESGLSKFELAHIFGHKKDEKELEKRVFKHYDESKLPYAFFTSASNVILLPNGLMKPTDKLESVKIAFYKRHIDLYGENIFYAEKNFNHSLVPSWYEEIIWSEPLLPEDWETKVDNLLKHRKEVLLKKYDAYLSIHIGNK
;
A
#
# COMPACT_ATOMS: atom_id res chain seq x y z
N MET A 1 29.86 -13.78 -19.74
CA MET A 1 29.43 -12.99 -18.56
C MET A 1 30.31 -11.77 -18.42
N LYS A 2 29.71 -10.58 -18.24
CA LYS A 2 30.46 -9.32 -18.07
C LYS A 2 31.18 -9.23 -16.71
N GLU A 3 32.34 -8.59 -16.70
CA GLU A 3 33.10 -8.21 -15.50
C GLU A 3 32.28 -7.36 -14.54
N GLY A 4 32.58 -7.43 -13.24
CA GLY A 4 31.86 -6.71 -12.18
C GLY A 4 30.52 -7.33 -11.76
N PHE A 5 29.94 -8.28 -12.52
CA PHE A 5 28.66 -8.89 -12.13
C PHE A 5 28.73 -9.66 -10.80
N ARG A 6 29.83 -10.37 -10.55
CA ARG A 6 30.02 -11.12 -9.30
C ARG A 6 30.11 -10.19 -8.10
N GLU A 7 30.91 -9.14 -8.19
CA GLU A 7 31.04 -8.11 -7.15
C GLU A 7 29.71 -7.42 -6.89
N TRP A 8 28.93 -7.14 -7.95
CA TRP A 8 27.59 -6.58 -7.82
C TRP A 8 26.63 -7.51 -7.06
N LEU A 9 26.69 -8.82 -7.32
CA LEU A 9 25.91 -9.81 -6.57
C LEU A 9 26.34 -9.89 -5.10
N GLU A 10 27.65 -9.84 -4.82
CA GLU A 10 28.20 -9.89 -3.45
C GLU A 10 27.87 -8.62 -2.64
N LYS A 11 27.65 -7.48 -3.29
CA LYS A 11 27.10 -6.27 -2.64
C LYS A 11 25.60 -6.40 -2.28
N LYS A 12 24.85 -7.24 -3.00
CA LYS A 12 23.38 -7.38 -2.85
C LYS A 12 22.97 -8.57 -1.99
N PHE A 13 23.81 -9.60 -1.88
CA PHE A 13 23.51 -10.84 -1.18
C PHE A 13 24.72 -11.36 -0.40
N SER A 14 24.51 -12.28 0.56
CA SER A 14 25.61 -12.98 1.22
C SER A 14 26.48 -13.74 0.20
N LYS A 15 27.78 -13.91 0.51
CA LYS A 15 28.75 -14.59 -0.38
C LYS A 15 28.24 -15.94 -0.90
N LYS A 16 27.59 -16.73 -0.04
CA LYS A 16 26.98 -18.02 -0.39
C LYS A 16 25.87 -17.87 -1.44
N VAL A 17 24.97 -16.91 -1.26
CA VAL A 17 23.85 -16.68 -2.18
C VAL A 17 24.35 -16.06 -3.50
N ALA A 18 25.28 -15.10 -3.43
CA ALA A 18 25.91 -14.49 -4.60
C ALA A 18 26.63 -15.53 -5.46
N GLY A 19 27.43 -16.41 -4.84
CA GLY A 19 28.09 -17.52 -5.51
C GLY A 19 27.10 -18.48 -6.18
N SER A 20 26.02 -18.86 -5.49
CA SER A 20 24.97 -19.69 -6.07
C SER A 20 24.30 -19.02 -7.29
N ARG A 21 23.98 -17.73 -7.24
CA ARG A 21 23.36 -17.01 -8.38
C ARG A 21 24.32 -16.85 -9.55
N PHE A 22 25.60 -16.57 -9.28
CA PHE A 22 26.64 -16.52 -10.31
C PHE A 22 26.79 -17.87 -11.03
N THR A 23 26.88 -18.96 -10.27
CA THR A 23 26.95 -20.33 -10.83
C THR A 23 25.71 -20.69 -11.65
N ASN A 24 24.53 -20.28 -11.20
CA ASN A 24 23.29 -20.47 -11.97
C ASN A 24 23.32 -19.71 -13.30
N CYS A 25 23.79 -18.46 -13.34
CA CYS A 25 23.99 -17.73 -14.60
C CYS A 25 25.03 -18.41 -15.51
N LYS A 26 26.12 -18.94 -14.95
CA LYS A 26 27.12 -19.71 -15.71
C LYS A 26 26.53 -20.99 -16.30
N ARG A 27 25.65 -21.66 -15.57
CA ARG A 27 24.89 -22.80 -16.08
C ARG A 27 24.00 -22.39 -17.25
N VAL A 28 23.32 -21.24 -17.18
CA VAL A 28 22.55 -20.73 -18.32
C VAL A 28 23.46 -20.45 -19.52
N GLU A 29 24.61 -19.81 -19.32
CA GLU A 29 25.59 -19.55 -20.39
C GLU A 29 26.10 -20.82 -21.06
N LYS A 30 26.25 -21.92 -20.31
CA LYS A 30 26.70 -23.20 -20.84
C LYS A 30 25.77 -23.75 -21.93
N PHE A 31 24.46 -23.55 -21.81
CA PHE A 31 23.46 -24.13 -22.71
C PHE A 31 22.92 -23.14 -23.75
N TYR A 32 22.95 -21.85 -23.44
CA TYR A 32 22.44 -20.81 -24.32
C TYR A 32 23.53 -20.00 -25.02
N GLY A 33 24.77 -20.03 -24.52
CA GLY A 33 25.84 -19.15 -24.95
C GLY A 33 25.94 -17.90 -24.08
N ASN A 34 26.84 -16.98 -24.43
CA ASN A 34 27.16 -15.82 -23.60
C ASN A 34 25.92 -14.95 -23.34
N LEU A 35 25.53 -14.79 -22.07
CA LEU A 35 24.35 -14.01 -21.67
C LEU A 35 24.46 -12.55 -22.10
N GLU A 36 25.69 -12.07 -22.33
CA GLU A 36 25.91 -10.74 -22.88
C GLU A 36 25.35 -10.58 -24.29
N VAL A 37 25.52 -11.58 -25.14
CA VAL A 37 25.02 -11.54 -26.52
C VAL A 37 23.49 -11.48 -26.51
N TYR A 38 22.84 -12.25 -25.63
CA TYR A 38 21.39 -12.20 -25.46
C TYR A 38 20.93 -10.89 -24.81
N PHE A 39 21.69 -10.34 -23.88
CA PHE A 39 21.38 -9.04 -23.30
C PHE A 39 21.40 -7.92 -24.37
N GLN A 40 22.35 -7.97 -25.30
CA GLN A 40 22.39 -7.03 -26.42
C GLN A 40 21.29 -7.29 -27.44
N LYS A 41 20.98 -8.57 -27.71
CA LYS A 41 19.95 -8.97 -28.67
C LYS A 41 18.53 -8.60 -28.23
N ASP A 42 18.13 -9.02 -27.03
CA ASP A 42 16.73 -8.95 -26.58
C ASP A 42 16.58 -8.77 -25.06
N LYS A 43 17.63 -8.31 -24.37
CA LYS A 43 17.67 -8.21 -22.90
C LYS A 43 17.44 -9.56 -22.21
N CYS A 44 17.85 -10.65 -22.85
CA CYS A 44 17.65 -12.04 -22.41
C CYS A 44 16.17 -12.47 -22.35
N SER A 45 15.25 -11.78 -23.01
CA SER A 45 13.81 -12.07 -22.95
C SER A 45 13.49 -13.47 -23.48
N SER A 46 14.11 -13.88 -24.59
CA SER A 46 13.97 -15.23 -25.15
C SER A 46 14.36 -16.34 -24.16
N ILE A 47 15.52 -16.19 -23.50
CA ILE A 47 15.98 -17.14 -22.48
C ILE A 47 15.02 -17.15 -21.28
N ILE A 48 14.55 -15.98 -20.83
CA ILE A 48 13.63 -15.88 -19.69
C ILE A 48 12.29 -16.54 -19.99
N GLU A 49 11.81 -16.45 -21.23
CA GLU A 49 10.59 -17.10 -21.68
C GLU A 49 10.74 -18.62 -21.70
N GLU A 50 11.83 -19.15 -22.26
CA GLU A 50 12.11 -20.60 -22.25
C GLU A 50 12.30 -21.15 -20.82
N LEU A 51 12.84 -20.34 -19.90
CA LEU A 51 12.97 -20.69 -18.48
C LEU A 51 11.64 -20.57 -17.70
N THR A 52 10.55 -20.18 -18.35
CA THR A 52 9.23 -20.08 -17.69
C THR A 52 8.52 -21.42 -17.72
N TYR A 53 8.45 -22.05 -16.56
CA TYR A 53 7.70 -23.28 -16.32
C TYR A 53 6.68 -23.05 -15.21
N THR A 54 5.39 -23.13 -15.55
CA THR A 54 4.30 -22.74 -14.64
C THR A 54 3.78 -23.92 -13.81
N THR A 55 3.00 -23.63 -12.76
CA THR A 55 2.25 -24.66 -12.01
C THR A 55 1.30 -25.44 -12.91
N GLU A 56 0.75 -24.79 -13.94
CA GLU A 56 -0.12 -25.44 -14.91
C GLU A 56 0.65 -26.39 -15.83
N ASP A 57 1.88 -26.04 -16.21
CA ASP A 57 2.76 -26.92 -16.97
C ASP A 57 3.16 -28.16 -16.15
N GLU A 58 3.43 -27.99 -14.86
CA GLU A 58 3.68 -29.09 -13.91
C GLU A 58 2.44 -29.98 -13.76
N ARG A 59 1.26 -29.39 -13.54
CA ARG A 59 -0.01 -30.11 -13.41
C ARG A 59 -0.35 -30.95 -14.65
N LYS A 60 0.03 -30.45 -15.84
CA LYS A 60 -0.17 -31.12 -17.13
C LYS A 60 1.01 -31.99 -17.56
N ASN A 61 2.01 -32.21 -16.71
CA ASN A 61 3.23 -32.97 -17.01
C ASN A 61 3.89 -32.55 -18.33
N ARG A 62 3.88 -31.25 -18.65
CA ARG A 62 4.48 -30.75 -19.89
C ARG A 62 6.00 -30.82 -19.80
N LYS A 63 6.66 -31.05 -20.94
CA LYS A 63 8.12 -30.97 -21.02
C LYS A 63 8.60 -29.54 -20.81
N GLN A 64 9.74 -29.38 -20.16
CA GLN A 64 10.41 -28.08 -20.04
C GLN A 64 10.76 -27.51 -21.42
N ARG A 65 10.65 -26.19 -21.58
CA ARG A 65 10.92 -25.50 -22.85
C ARG A 65 12.41 -25.21 -23.06
N HIS A 66 13.17 -25.11 -21.97
CA HIS A 66 14.58 -24.80 -22.02
C HIS A 66 15.49 -26.02 -22.23
N LYS A 67 16.69 -25.76 -22.75
CA LYS A 67 17.71 -26.78 -23.07
C LYS A 67 18.49 -27.31 -21.86
N ILE A 68 18.34 -26.68 -20.69
CA ILE A 68 19.13 -27.00 -19.48
C ILE A 68 18.54 -28.25 -18.78
N PRO A 69 19.28 -29.36 -18.65
CA PRO A 69 18.81 -30.50 -17.86
C PRO A 69 18.66 -30.09 -16.39
N ILE A 70 17.54 -30.44 -15.75
CA ILE A 70 17.31 -30.24 -14.31
C ILE A 70 17.19 -31.62 -13.67
N ASP A 71 18.07 -31.88 -12.70
CA ASP A 71 17.97 -33.05 -11.83
C ASP A 71 17.18 -32.64 -10.58
N GLY A 72 15.97 -33.19 -10.43
CA GLY A 72 14.98 -32.79 -9.42
C GLY A 72 13.77 -32.05 -9.99
N ASN A 73 13.12 -31.22 -9.17
CA ASN A 73 11.86 -30.57 -9.54
C ASN A 73 12.07 -29.49 -10.63
N ILE A 74 11.54 -29.75 -11.83
CA ILE A 74 11.65 -28.90 -13.03
C ILE A 74 11.17 -27.48 -12.75
N ARG A 75 10.03 -27.31 -12.06
CA ARG A 75 9.46 -25.98 -11.79
C ARG A 75 10.38 -25.13 -10.92
N THR A 76 10.88 -25.68 -9.83
CA THR A 76 11.78 -24.96 -8.90
C THR A 76 13.17 -24.71 -9.52
N GLY A 77 13.69 -25.66 -10.31
CA GLY A 77 14.94 -25.49 -11.06
C GLY A 77 14.82 -24.41 -12.13
N SER A 78 13.74 -24.41 -12.91
CA SER A 78 13.44 -23.40 -13.94
C SER A 78 13.32 -22.00 -13.33
N ALA A 79 12.57 -21.88 -12.23
CA ALA A 79 12.41 -20.63 -11.49
C ALA A 79 13.74 -20.10 -10.94
N THR A 80 14.61 -21.00 -10.48
CA THR A 80 15.94 -20.64 -9.93
C THR A 80 16.86 -20.06 -11.01
N LEU A 81 16.90 -20.69 -12.19
CA LEU A 81 17.68 -20.23 -13.34
C LEU A 81 17.10 -18.92 -13.90
N LYS A 82 15.77 -18.83 -14.05
CA LYS A 82 15.07 -17.61 -14.47
C LYS A 82 15.40 -16.42 -13.57
N ARG A 83 15.40 -16.64 -12.25
CA ARG A 83 15.76 -15.60 -11.27
C ARG A 83 17.22 -15.16 -11.41
N ALA A 84 18.14 -16.09 -11.65
CA ALA A 84 19.54 -15.76 -11.88
C ALA A 84 19.72 -14.91 -13.16
N THR A 85 19.10 -15.32 -14.28
CA THR A 85 19.13 -14.56 -15.54
C THR A 85 18.57 -13.14 -15.38
N ARG A 86 17.48 -12.96 -14.64
CA ARG A 86 16.92 -11.63 -14.33
C ARG A 86 17.88 -10.74 -13.54
N LEU A 87 18.67 -11.31 -12.63
CA LEU A 87 19.69 -10.55 -11.90
C LEU A 87 20.82 -10.07 -12.83
N TYR A 88 21.18 -10.85 -13.85
CA TYR A 88 22.14 -10.40 -14.86
C TYR A 88 21.60 -9.23 -15.69
N VAL A 89 20.32 -9.29 -16.09
CA VAL A 89 19.65 -8.19 -16.80
C VAL A 89 19.61 -6.92 -15.94
N GLU A 90 19.25 -7.05 -14.65
CA GLU A 90 19.23 -5.93 -13.70
C GLU A 90 20.61 -5.26 -13.55
N PHE A 91 21.67 -6.07 -13.38
CA PHE A 91 23.05 -5.57 -13.33
C PHE A 91 23.39 -4.75 -14.58
N ARG A 92 23.04 -5.27 -15.75
CA ARG A 92 23.39 -4.64 -17.03
C ARG A 92 22.62 -3.37 -17.34
N LEU A 93 21.37 -3.26 -16.90
CA LEU A 93 20.58 -2.02 -17.02
C LEU A 93 21.15 -0.91 -16.13
N ARG A 94 21.64 -1.26 -14.94
CA ARG A 94 22.26 -0.29 -14.03
C ARG A 94 23.62 0.20 -14.55
N ASP A 95 24.43 -0.71 -15.07
CA ASP A 95 25.73 -0.39 -15.65
C ASP A 95 25.61 0.53 -16.89
N SER A 96 24.55 0.36 -17.69
CA SER A 96 24.26 1.29 -18.79
C SER A 96 23.83 2.69 -18.34
N LEU A 97 23.21 2.82 -17.17
CA LEU A 97 22.78 4.12 -16.60
C LEU A 97 23.94 4.87 -15.95
N SER A 98 24.97 4.19 -15.45
CA SER A 98 26.17 4.84 -14.89
C SER A 98 27.15 5.38 -15.94
N ILE A 99 27.00 4.98 -17.21
CA ILE A 99 27.86 5.44 -18.32
C ILE A 99 27.31 6.73 -18.96
N SER A 100 26.01 7.03 -18.78
CA SER A 100 25.36 8.22 -19.33
C SER A 100 25.65 9.53 -18.58
N ASP A 101 26.33 9.49 -17.43
CA ASP A 101 26.61 10.67 -16.61
C ASP A 101 27.99 11.31 -16.87
N ASN A 102 28.82 10.78 -17.78
CA ASN A 102 30.22 11.20 -17.93
C ASN A 102 30.67 11.45 -19.38
N LYS A 103 29.94 12.24 -20.18
CA LYS A 103 30.46 12.78 -21.46
C LYS A 103 29.75 14.06 -21.93
N HIS A 104 29.78 15.10 -21.10
CA HIS A 104 29.90 16.46 -21.62
C HIS A 104 31.38 16.65 -22.01
N ILE A 105 31.66 17.41 -23.09
CA ILE A 105 33.00 17.61 -23.70
C ILE A 105 33.36 16.53 -24.74
N PHE A 106 32.72 16.57 -25.91
CA PHE A 106 33.44 16.79 -27.18
C PHE A 106 32.40 17.01 -28.29
N GLN A 107 32.25 18.28 -28.60
CA GLN A 107 31.42 18.86 -29.65
C GLN A 107 31.89 18.41 -31.04
N MET A 108 30.95 18.47 -31.99
CA MET A 108 31.19 18.74 -33.42
C MET A 108 31.99 17.66 -34.18
N GLN A 109 31.28 16.70 -34.80
CA GLN A 109 31.61 16.23 -36.16
C GLN A 109 30.68 15.16 -36.76
N SER A 110 29.73 14.56 -36.03
CA SER A 110 28.86 13.49 -36.59
C SER A 110 27.40 13.92 -36.81
N ASN A 111 27.15 15.18 -37.18
CA ASN A 111 25.82 15.78 -37.19
C ASN A 111 24.88 15.32 -38.33
N ASN A 112 25.34 14.53 -39.31
CA ASN A 112 24.48 14.09 -40.41
C ASN A 112 24.00 12.64 -40.31
N ASP A 113 24.80 11.68 -39.85
CA ASP A 113 24.38 10.26 -39.86
C ASP A 113 23.56 9.82 -38.63
N LYS A 114 23.56 10.62 -37.55
CA LYS A 114 22.76 10.36 -36.34
C LYS A 114 21.29 10.76 -36.46
N LYS A 115 20.91 11.52 -37.49
CA LYS A 115 19.50 11.93 -37.70
C LYS A 115 18.66 10.82 -38.33
N GLU A 116 19.27 9.91 -39.10
CA GLU A 116 18.55 8.81 -39.75
C GLU A 116 18.48 7.56 -38.88
N LYS A 117 19.58 7.09 -38.26
CA LYS A 117 19.52 5.85 -37.44
C LYS A 117 18.89 5.99 -36.05
N LYS A 118 18.68 7.22 -35.56
CA LYS A 118 17.90 7.48 -34.32
C LYS A 118 16.39 7.44 -34.57
N ARG A 119 15.94 7.42 -35.84
CA ARG A 119 14.52 7.31 -36.20
C ARG A 119 13.99 5.87 -36.19
N GLU A 120 14.85 4.86 -36.32
CA GLU A 120 14.38 3.48 -36.46
C GLU A 120 14.42 2.63 -35.18
N ALA A 121 15.08 3.08 -34.09
CA ALA A 121 15.30 2.26 -32.89
C ALA A 121 14.84 2.86 -31.54
N SER A 122 13.85 3.76 -31.53
CA SER A 122 13.15 4.13 -30.28
C SER A 122 11.68 4.44 -30.53
N MET A 123 10.90 3.42 -30.88
CA MET A 123 9.46 3.48 -30.68
C MET A 123 9.14 2.58 -29.49
N ILE A 124 9.30 3.11 -28.28
CA ILE A 124 8.60 2.53 -27.13
C ILE A 124 7.13 2.74 -27.46
N PHE A 125 6.42 1.65 -27.72
CA PHE A 125 4.98 1.70 -27.87
C PHE A 125 4.38 1.89 -26.48
N GLU A 126 4.08 3.14 -26.15
CA GLU A 126 3.32 3.48 -24.96
C GLU A 126 1.84 3.24 -25.25
N PHE A 127 1.21 2.37 -24.46
CA PHE A 127 -0.24 2.29 -24.47
C PHE A 127 -0.77 3.58 -23.85
N PRO A 128 -1.68 4.30 -24.51
CA PRO A 128 -2.30 5.46 -23.89
C PRO A 128 -3.07 5.01 -22.66
N ASP A 129 -2.89 5.73 -21.55
CA ASP A 129 -3.75 5.57 -20.39
C ASP A 129 -5.10 6.24 -20.68
N LEU A 130 -6.03 5.44 -21.19
CA LEU A 130 -7.36 5.92 -21.54
C LEU A 130 -8.18 6.30 -20.30
N SER A 131 -7.80 5.85 -19.11
CA SER A 131 -8.55 6.12 -17.87
C SER A 131 -8.48 7.57 -17.40
N ILE A 132 -7.52 8.35 -17.91
CA ILE A 132 -7.30 9.76 -17.55
C ILE A 132 -8.28 10.70 -18.28
N SER A 133 -9.12 10.19 -19.20
CA SER A 133 -10.15 11.02 -19.82
C SER A 133 -11.23 11.40 -18.81
N THR A 134 -11.66 12.67 -18.83
CA THR A 134 -12.68 13.21 -17.93
C THR A 134 -13.99 12.41 -17.99
N GLU A 135 -14.36 11.88 -19.16
CA GLU A 135 -15.56 11.06 -19.33
C GLU A 135 -15.43 9.71 -18.62
N ILE A 136 -14.29 9.03 -18.74
CA ILE A 136 -14.07 7.75 -18.06
C ILE A 136 -14.00 7.95 -16.54
N GLU A 137 -13.31 8.99 -16.05
CA GLU A 137 -13.29 9.30 -14.62
C GLU A 137 -14.71 9.58 -14.07
N LYS A 138 -15.54 10.28 -14.84
CA LYS A 138 -16.94 10.52 -14.53
C LYS A 138 -17.75 9.24 -14.45
N GLU A 139 -17.69 8.38 -15.47
CA GLU A 139 -18.42 7.10 -15.47
C GLU A 139 -18.04 6.22 -14.27
N ILE A 140 -16.74 6.14 -14.00
CA ILE A 140 -16.19 5.44 -12.84
C ILE A 140 -16.76 6.04 -11.55
N ALA A 141 -16.72 7.36 -11.39
CA ALA A 141 -17.21 8.02 -10.19
C ALA A 141 -18.72 7.81 -9.99
N ILE A 142 -19.52 7.81 -11.05
CA ILE A 142 -20.96 7.50 -10.99
C ILE A 142 -21.19 6.07 -10.51
N ILE A 143 -20.43 5.10 -11.01
CA ILE A 143 -20.51 3.69 -10.57
C ILE A 143 -20.13 3.59 -9.09
N LEU A 144 -19.01 4.17 -8.70
CA LEU A 144 -18.51 4.11 -7.32
C LEU A 144 -19.44 4.83 -6.35
N GLY A 145 -19.98 5.99 -6.71
CA GLY A 145 -20.91 6.76 -5.88
C GLY A 145 -22.17 5.97 -5.52
N LYS A 146 -22.69 5.18 -6.46
CA LYS A 146 -23.86 4.30 -6.23
C LYS A 146 -23.53 3.04 -5.45
N ALA A 147 -22.31 2.52 -5.62
CA ALA A 147 -21.92 1.20 -5.13
C ALA A 147 -21.25 1.21 -3.76
N CYS A 148 -20.63 2.32 -3.37
CA CYS A 148 -19.92 2.42 -2.09
C CYS A 148 -20.89 2.58 -0.91
N HIS A 149 -20.42 2.27 0.30
CA HIS A 149 -21.12 2.60 1.54
C HIS A 149 -20.24 3.46 2.43
N HIS A 150 -20.73 4.66 2.74
CA HIS A 150 -20.19 5.54 3.78
C HIS A 150 -20.82 5.23 5.14
N ILE A 151 -20.15 5.62 6.22
CA ILE A 151 -20.70 5.56 7.58
C ILE A 151 -21.71 6.70 7.76
N HIS A 152 -22.79 6.45 8.51
CA HIS A 152 -23.79 7.49 8.76
C HIS A 152 -23.23 8.63 9.62
N PRO A 153 -23.54 9.91 9.31
CA PRO A 153 -23.05 11.06 10.08
C PRO A 153 -23.33 10.99 11.59
N GLU A 154 -24.49 10.46 12.00
CA GLU A 154 -24.81 10.29 13.43
C GLU A 154 -23.86 9.32 14.15
N ILE A 155 -23.45 8.24 13.47
CA ILE A 155 -22.46 7.29 14.01
C ILE A 155 -21.11 7.98 14.19
N VAL A 156 -20.67 8.75 13.20
CA VAL A 156 -19.43 9.53 13.26
C VAL A 156 -19.51 10.54 14.42
N ASN A 157 -20.60 11.29 14.53
CA ASN A 157 -20.81 12.27 15.60
C ASN A 157 -20.77 11.62 16.99
N ARG A 158 -21.40 10.45 17.17
CA ARG A 158 -21.34 9.70 18.44
C ARG A 158 -19.90 9.32 18.81
N ILE A 159 -19.11 8.86 17.83
CA ILE A 159 -17.68 8.53 18.03
C ILE A 159 -16.87 9.77 18.39
N VAL A 160 -17.12 10.92 17.75
CA VAL A 160 -16.47 12.20 18.07
C VAL A 160 -16.76 12.61 19.52
N GLN A 161 -18.00 12.52 19.99
CA GLN A 161 -18.32 12.85 21.39
C GLN A 161 -17.64 11.88 22.36
N ALA A 162 -17.69 10.57 22.08
CA ALA A 162 -17.01 9.58 22.90
C ALA A 162 -15.47 9.76 22.91
N ASN A 163 -14.89 10.32 21.85
CA ASN A 163 -13.47 10.66 21.79
C ASN A 163 -13.12 11.86 22.66
N LYS A 164 -13.99 12.86 22.76
CA LYS A 164 -13.82 13.99 23.70
C LYS A 164 -13.79 13.50 25.14
N GLU A 165 -14.75 12.64 25.51
CA GLU A 165 -14.84 12.05 26.84
C GLU A 165 -13.64 11.14 27.17
N PHE A 166 -13.18 10.36 26.19
CA PHE A 166 -12.06 9.42 26.36
C PHE A 166 -10.68 10.08 26.34
N LYS A 167 -10.57 11.35 25.92
CA LYS A 167 -9.29 12.02 25.66
C LYS A 167 -8.36 12.02 26.87
N SER A 168 -8.85 12.37 28.05
CA SER A 168 -8.03 12.41 29.28
C SER A 168 -7.55 11.02 29.69
N GLU A 169 -8.40 10.00 29.57
CA GLU A 169 -8.06 8.61 29.85
C GLU A 169 -6.96 8.12 28.87
N PHE A 170 -7.09 8.44 27.59
CA PHE A 170 -6.08 8.09 26.59
C PHE A 170 -4.76 8.85 26.76
N GLN A 171 -4.81 10.12 27.18
CA GLN A 171 -3.60 10.89 27.49
C GLN A 171 -2.78 10.26 28.61
N GLU A 172 -3.42 9.65 29.61
CA GLU A 172 -2.71 8.93 30.66
C GLU A 172 -2.02 7.67 30.12
N ILE A 173 -2.67 6.92 29.21
CA ILE A 173 -2.03 5.81 28.48
C ILE A 173 -0.82 6.31 27.70
N CYS A 174 -0.95 7.41 26.96
CA CYS A 174 0.14 8.03 26.21
C CYS A 174 1.29 8.45 27.13
N ARG A 175 1.01 9.07 28.28
CA ARG A 175 2.01 9.51 29.27
C ARG A 175 2.86 8.35 29.77
N LYS A 176 2.23 7.22 30.11
CA LYS A 176 2.96 5.99 30.51
C LYS A 176 3.83 5.44 29.37
N SER A 177 3.48 5.72 28.11
CA SER A 177 4.25 5.30 26.93
C SER A 177 5.48 6.16 26.62
N GLY A 178 5.48 7.42 26.99
CA GLY A 178 6.58 8.36 26.74
C GLY A 178 6.82 8.78 25.27
N LYS A 179 6.21 8.13 24.26
CA LYS A 179 6.35 8.55 22.84
C LYS A 179 5.05 8.63 22.03
N LEU A 180 3.96 7.99 22.49
CA LEU A 180 2.69 8.05 21.78
C LEU A 180 2.04 9.42 22.00
N ASP A 181 1.80 10.15 20.91
CA ASP A 181 1.11 11.44 20.98
C ASP A 181 -0.41 11.27 20.90
N ALA A 182 -1.10 11.63 21.99
CA ALA A 182 -2.56 11.59 22.05
C ALA A 182 -3.22 12.54 21.06
N ASN A 183 -2.64 13.72 20.80
CA ASN A 183 -3.24 14.74 19.96
C ASN A 183 -3.22 14.36 18.48
N THR A 184 -2.25 13.55 18.06
CA THR A 184 -2.26 12.94 16.73
C THR A 184 -3.53 12.14 16.48
N PHE A 185 -4.10 11.45 17.47
CA PHE A 185 -5.26 10.57 17.28
C PHE A 185 -6.57 11.16 17.80
N LEU A 186 -6.55 11.95 18.87
CA LEU A 186 -7.72 12.55 19.53
C LEU A 186 -7.64 14.09 19.51
N PHE A 187 -7.51 14.63 18.30
CA PHE A 187 -7.66 16.06 18.03
C PHE A 187 -9.14 16.49 18.09
N GLU A 188 -9.39 17.80 18.06
CA GLU A 188 -10.75 18.33 18.02
C GLU A 188 -11.48 17.85 16.76
N GLY A 189 -12.65 17.24 16.91
CA GLY A 189 -13.41 16.66 15.79
C GLY A 189 -12.94 15.26 15.36
N SER A 190 -11.94 14.66 16.03
CA SER A 190 -11.48 13.31 15.69
C SER A 190 -12.56 12.25 15.88
N ASP A 191 -12.74 11.44 14.85
CA ASP A 191 -13.61 10.28 14.78
C ASP A 191 -12.81 8.95 14.74
N CYS A 192 -11.56 8.99 15.20
CA CYS A 192 -10.69 7.83 15.28
C CYS A 192 -11.31 6.74 16.18
N VAL A 193 -11.64 5.58 15.60
CA VAL A 193 -12.27 4.48 16.34
C VAL A 193 -11.26 3.78 17.24
N PHE A 194 -10.00 3.67 16.83
CA PHE A 194 -8.95 3.06 17.65
C PHE A 194 -7.71 3.97 17.67
N PRO A 195 -7.63 4.91 18.63
CA PRO A 195 -6.49 5.82 18.74
C PRO A 195 -5.22 5.05 19.09
N GLY A 196 -4.09 5.56 18.59
CA GLY A 196 -2.78 4.91 18.72
C GLY A 196 -2.51 3.80 17.70
N VAL A 197 -3.49 3.42 16.88
CA VAL A 197 -3.32 2.39 15.85
C VAL A 197 -3.00 3.03 14.50
N ARG A 198 -1.98 2.51 13.80
CA ARG A 198 -1.69 2.91 12.41
C ARG A 198 -1.36 1.74 11.49
N ARG A 199 -1.39 2.01 10.19
CA ARG A 199 -0.94 1.06 9.18
C ARG A 199 0.58 0.92 9.22
N CYS A 200 1.07 -0.32 9.16
CA CYS A 200 2.50 -0.57 8.94
C CYS A 200 2.89 -0.32 7.46
N ILE A 201 4.11 0.18 7.24
CA ILE A 201 4.76 0.16 5.93
C ILE A 201 5.56 -1.13 5.74
N ASN A 202 5.86 -1.49 4.49
CA ASN A 202 6.51 -2.79 4.21
C ASN A 202 7.87 -2.96 4.90
N LYS A 203 8.66 -1.88 5.04
CA LYS A 203 9.95 -1.91 5.75
C LYS A 203 9.79 -2.29 7.23
N GLU A 204 8.73 -1.80 7.89
CA GLU A 204 8.43 -2.10 9.30
C GLU A 204 7.99 -3.55 9.53
N LYS A 205 7.59 -4.27 8.47
CA LYS A 205 7.28 -5.70 8.55
C LYS A 205 8.53 -6.59 8.50
N GLU A 206 9.68 -6.02 8.10
CA GLU A 206 10.91 -6.75 7.79
C GLU A 206 12.09 -6.40 8.71
N ASP A 207 11.90 -5.47 9.66
CA ASP A 207 12.93 -5.07 10.63
C ASP A 207 13.13 -6.13 11.73
N LYS A 208 14.00 -7.11 11.44
CA LYS A 208 15.01 -7.75 12.32
C LYS A 208 15.59 -8.97 11.56
N GLU A 209 16.87 -9.28 11.78
CA GLU A 209 17.76 -10.14 10.95
C GLU A 209 17.28 -11.57 10.63
N ASP A 210 16.18 -12.05 11.23
CA ASP A 210 15.67 -13.40 11.04
C ASP A 210 14.27 -13.42 10.37
N LYS A 211 14.25 -13.77 9.09
CA LYS A 211 13.11 -13.58 8.16
C LYS A 211 11.94 -14.55 8.38
N GLU A 212 12.15 -15.63 9.12
CA GLU A 212 11.20 -16.73 9.22
C GLU A 212 10.41 -16.71 10.54
N GLU A 213 11.03 -16.24 11.63
CA GLU A 213 10.43 -16.26 12.97
C GLU A 213 9.61 -15.00 13.31
N LYS A 214 9.88 -13.84 12.66
CA LYS A 214 9.25 -12.55 13.00
C LYS A 214 8.15 -12.04 12.06
N ARG A 215 7.95 -12.65 10.89
CA ARG A 215 6.80 -12.31 10.01
C ARG A 215 5.44 -12.42 10.72
N LYS A 216 5.37 -13.13 11.84
CA LYS A 216 4.16 -13.39 12.63
C LYS A 216 3.85 -12.36 13.73
N ASN A 217 4.79 -11.51 14.19
CA ASN A 217 4.64 -10.75 15.45
C ASN A 217 4.68 -9.22 15.33
N TRP A 218 4.43 -8.61 14.17
CA TRP A 218 4.28 -7.14 14.10
C TRP A 218 2.83 -6.70 14.36
N LYS A 219 1.86 -7.53 13.97
CA LYS A 219 0.43 -7.19 14.00
C LYS A 219 -0.07 -7.08 15.43
N ASN A 220 -0.77 -5.98 15.71
CA ASN A 220 -1.29 -5.59 17.02
C ASN A 220 -0.21 -5.34 18.07
N ASN A 221 1.04 -5.11 17.69
CA ASN A 221 2.13 -4.85 18.64
C ASN A 221 2.61 -3.40 18.54
N ILE A 222 3.18 -2.90 19.64
CA ILE A 222 3.73 -1.55 19.73
C ILE A 222 5.00 -1.47 18.90
N TYR A 223 5.10 -0.44 18.06
CA TYR A 223 6.30 -0.14 17.30
C TYR A 223 7.27 0.69 18.14
N GLU A 224 8.49 0.20 18.34
CA GLU A 224 9.48 0.79 19.25
C GLU A 224 9.86 2.25 18.89
N ASN A 225 9.71 2.66 17.62
CA ASN A 225 10.15 3.98 17.19
C ASN A 225 9.16 5.09 17.55
N ASP A 226 7.85 4.88 17.36
CA ASP A 226 6.81 5.90 17.58
C ASP A 226 5.72 5.49 18.59
N HIS A 227 5.87 4.30 19.18
CA HIS A 227 4.97 3.69 20.18
C HIS A 227 3.51 3.54 19.72
N THR A 228 3.27 3.58 18.40
CA THR A 228 1.98 3.26 17.82
C THR A 228 1.77 1.76 17.72
N ILE A 229 0.53 1.33 17.65
CA ILE A 229 0.13 -0.06 17.44
C ILE A 229 0.05 -0.31 15.94
N LEU A 230 0.89 -1.22 15.43
CA LEU A 230 0.83 -1.58 14.02
C LEU A 230 -0.32 -2.55 13.75
N ASN A 231 -1.15 -2.25 12.77
CA ASN A 231 -2.19 -3.17 12.32
C ASN A 231 -2.31 -3.20 10.79
N ASP A 232 -2.93 -4.28 10.30
CA ASP A 232 -3.51 -4.30 8.96
C ASP A 232 -4.92 -3.69 9.01
N ASN A 233 -5.84 -4.07 8.12
CA ASN A 233 -7.20 -3.51 8.15
C ASN A 233 -8.10 -4.19 9.20
N THR A 234 -7.56 -4.83 10.24
CA THR A 234 -8.38 -5.47 11.28
C THR A 234 -9.14 -4.43 12.10
N PHE A 235 -8.49 -3.40 12.63
CA PHE A 235 -9.13 -2.37 13.46
C PHE A 235 -10.24 -1.60 12.73
N PRO A 236 -10.04 -1.11 11.50
CA PRO A 236 -11.11 -0.51 10.70
C PRO A 236 -12.33 -1.42 10.49
N ARG A 237 -12.14 -2.74 10.42
CA ARG A 237 -13.23 -3.71 10.19
C ARG A 237 -14.10 -3.95 11.42
N TYR A 238 -13.64 -3.63 12.62
CA TYR A 238 -14.48 -3.73 13.82
C TYR A 238 -15.69 -2.81 13.72
N LEU A 239 -15.54 -1.59 13.20
CA LEU A 239 -16.64 -0.65 13.01
C LEU A 239 -17.79 -1.31 12.24
N TRP A 240 -17.49 -1.83 11.05
CA TRP A 240 -18.49 -2.46 10.19
C TRP A 240 -19.08 -3.74 10.79
N THR A 241 -18.27 -4.54 11.48
CA THR A 241 -18.76 -5.80 12.09
C THR A 241 -19.70 -5.51 13.27
N PHE A 242 -19.38 -4.50 14.10
CA PHE A 242 -20.28 -4.08 15.18
C PHE A 242 -21.57 -3.47 14.63
N LEU A 243 -21.50 -2.61 13.61
CA LEU A 243 -22.69 -2.05 12.98
C LEU A 243 -23.59 -3.12 12.34
N SER A 244 -22.99 -4.15 11.74
CA SER A 244 -23.76 -5.22 11.09
C SER A 244 -24.35 -6.22 12.08
N MET A 245 -23.57 -6.69 13.06
CA MET A 245 -23.96 -7.84 13.90
C MET A 245 -23.65 -7.69 15.39
N ASN A 246 -23.24 -6.50 15.84
CA ASN A 246 -22.88 -6.20 17.23
C ASN A 246 -21.81 -7.15 17.81
N LYS A 247 -20.82 -7.53 16.98
CA LYS A 247 -19.73 -8.44 17.36
C LYS A 247 -18.37 -7.91 16.93
N SER A 248 -17.34 -8.32 17.66
CA SER A 248 -15.95 -8.11 17.29
C SER A 248 -15.61 -8.74 15.94
N TYR A 249 -14.71 -8.09 15.19
CA TYR A 249 -14.23 -8.61 13.92
C TYR A 249 -13.37 -9.87 14.10
N ASN A 250 -13.68 -10.89 13.31
CA ASN A 250 -12.83 -11.99 12.91
C ASN A 250 -13.25 -12.46 11.51
N GLY A 251 -12.53 -13.41 10.92
CA GLY A 251 -12.83 -13.89 9.56
C GLY A 251 -14.22 -14.53 9.42
N SER A 252 -14.72 -15.19 10.47
CA SER A 252 -16.06 -15.79 10.48
C SER A 252 -17.13 -14.71 10.58
N THR A 253 -17.00 -13.78 11.54
CA THR A 253 -17.99 -12.71 11.74
C THR A 253 -18.10 -11.79 10.52
N TRP A 254 -16.99 -11.53 9.82
CA TRP A 254 -16.98 -10.80 8.55
C TRP A 254 -17.75 -11.52 7.42
N LYS A 255 -17.69 -12.85 7.39
CA LYS A 255 -18.42 -13.66 6.42
C LYS A 255 -19.91 -13.75 6.77
N GLU A 256 -20.22 -14.05 8.04
CA GLU A 256 -21.59 -14.21 8.55
C GLU A 256 -22.41 -12.91 8.47
N SER A 257 -21.76 -11.75 8.65
CA SER A 257 -22.38 -10.42 8.46
C SER A 257 -22.70 -10.07 7.00
N GLY A 258 -22.25 -10.89 6.04
CA GLY A 258 -22.36 -10.59 4.61
C GLY A 258 -21.36 -9.52 4.13
N LEU A 259 -20.45 -9.05 5.00
CA LEU A 259 -19.43 -8.06 4.65
C LEU A 259 -18.33 -8.62 3.73
N SER A 260 -18.24 -9.95 3.57
CA SER A 260 -17.30 -10.60 2.66
C SER A 260 -17.47 -10.23 1.19
N LYS A 261 -18.62 -9.65 0.80
CA LYS A 261 -18.85 -9.14 -0.57
C LYS A 261 -18.20 -7.77 -0.82
N PHE A 262 -17.66 -7.15 0.23
CA PHE A 262 -17.02 -5.86 0.17
C PHE A 262 -15.55 -5.90 0.57
N GLU A 263 -14.80 -4.95 0.06
CA GLU A 263 -13.50 -4.55 0.55
C GLU A 263 -13.54 -3.19 1.24
N LEU A 264 -12.58 -2.99 2.14
CA LEU A 264 -12.42 -1.75 2.87
C LEU A 264 -11.43 -0.85 2.13
N ALA A 265 -11.83 0.39 1.90
CA ALA A 265 -10.98 1.44 1.34
C ALA A 265 -10.97 2.67 2.25
N HIS A 266 -9.91 3.46 2.12
CA HIS A 266 -9.75 4.74 2.79
C HIS A 266 -9.93 5.86 1.76
N ILE A 267 -10.55 6.97 2.15
CA ILE A 267 -10.74 8.13 1.26
C ILE A 267 -9.45 8.97 1.24
N PHE A 268 -9.02 9.43 2.41
CA PHE A 268 -7.79 10.16 2.65
C PHE A 268 -6.63 9.21 2.93
N GLY A 269 -5.44 9.60 2.47
CA GLY A 269 -4.20 8.90 2.76
C GLY A 269 -3.95 8.85 4.27
N HIS A 270 -3.42 7.74 4.75
CA HIS A 270 -3.04 7.57 6.17
C HIS A 270 -1.56 7.23 6.35
N LYS A 271 -0.80 7.27 5.25
CA LYS A 271 0.66 7.16 5.23
C LYS A 271 1.28 8.48 4.78
N LYS A 272 2.54 8.69 5.19
CA LYS A 272 3.26 9.95 4.91
C LYS A 272 3.48 10.18 3.41
N ASP A 273 3.67 9.11 2.65
CA ASP A 273 3.93 9.11 1.21
C ASP A 273 2.66 9.23 0.34
N GLU A 274 1.47 9.31 0.96
CA GLU A 274 0.17 9.33 0.28
C GLU A 274 -0.50 10.72 0.29
N LYS A 275 0.24 11.79 0.60
CA LYS A 275 -0.30 13.13 0.94
C LYS A 275 -0.13 14.23 -0.10
N GLU A 276 0.50 13.95 -1.22
CA GLU A 276 0.76 14.96 -2.26
C GLU A 276 -0.53 15.56 -2.85
N LEU A 277 -1.59 14.77 -3.01
CA LEU A 277 -2.87 15.32 -3.49
C LEU A 277 -3.50 16.23 -2.43
N GLU A 278 -3.57 15.78 -1.17
CA GLU A 278 -4.08 16.56 -0.04
C GLU A 278 -3.39 17.93 0.07
N LYS A 279 -2.07 17.99 -0.09
CA LYS A 279 -1.31 19.26 -0.10
C LYS A 279 -1.71 20.23 -1.20
N ARG A 280 -2.22 19.75 -2.33
CA ARG A 280 -2.65 20.59 -3.46
C ARG A 280 -4.11 21.02 -3.35
N VAL A 281 -4.97 20.18 -2.79
CA VAL A 281 -6.43 20.41 -2.79
C VAL A 281 -6.92 21.17 -1.56
N PHE A 282 -6.16 21.17 -0.47
CA PHE A 282 -6.44 22.00 0.70
C PHE A 282 -5.55 23.24 0.68
N LYS A 283 -6.12 24.42 1.00
CA LYS A 283 -5.35 25.67 1.00
C LYS A 283 -4.28 25.69 2.08
N HIS A 284 -4.48 24.94 3.16
CA HIS A 284 -3.51 24.81 4.24
C HIS A 284 -3.33 23.34 4.60
N TYR A 285 -2.08 22.93 4.74
CA TYR A 285 -1.68 21.60 5.16
C TYR A 285 -0.54 21.70 6.18
N ASP A 286 -0.74 21.18 7.38
CA ASP A 286 0.25 21.17 8.45
C ASP A 286 1.20 19.96 8.31
N GLU A 287 2.39 20.18 7.75
CA GLU A 287 3.38 19.12 7.54
C GLU A 287 3.99 18.53 8.82
N SER A 288 3.81 19.20 9.97
CA SER A 288 4.28 18.68 11.25
C SER A 288 3.40 17.51 11.76
N LYS A 289 2.18 17.40 11.23
CA LYS A 289 1.19 16.42 11.65
C LYS A 289 1.24 15.15 10.82
N LEU A 290 1.25 14.02 11.53
CA LEU A 290 1.22 12.70 10.90
C LEU A 290 -0.22 12.28 10.59
N PRO A 291 -0.48 11.64 9.44
CA PRO A 291 -1.84 11.31 8.99
C PRO A 291 -2.39 10.02 9.63
N TYR A 292 -1.81 9.57 10.73
CA TYR A 292 -2.07 8.24 11.28
C TYR A 292 -3.50 8.06 11.79
N ALA A 293 -4.14 9.13 12.29
CA ALA A 293 -5.52 9.07 12.77
C ALA A 293 -6.53 8.63 11.70
N PHE A 294 -6.26 8.98 10.44
CA PHE A 294 -7.13 8.59 9.33
C PHE A 294 -7.19 7.09 9.09
N PHE A 295 -6.27 6.32 9.66
CA PHE A 295 -6.28 4.88 9.47
C PHE A 295 -7.50 4.18 10.07
N THR A 296 -7.93 4.61 11.26
CA THR A 296 -9.09 4.04 11.97
C THR A 296 -10.22 5.05 12.15
N SER A 297 -10.15 6.20 11.48
CA SER A 297 -11.21 7.19 11.38
C SER A 297 -12.47 6.57 10.74
N ALA A 298 -13.62 6.76 11.38
CA ALA A 298 -14.90 6.19 10.96
C ALA A 298 -15.38 6.78 9.62
N SER A 299 -15.28 8.09 9.47
CA SER A 299 -15.63 8.84 8.26
C SER A 299 -14.70 8.53 7.09
N ASN A 300 -13.45 8.16 7.37
CA ASN A 300 -12.45 7.90 6.35
C ASN A 300 -12.52 6.47 5.76
N VAL A 301 -13.36 5.59 6.30
CA VAL A 301 -13.47 4.20 5.82
C VAL A 301 -14.78 3.96 5.11
N ILE A 302 -14.71 3.31 3.96
CA ILE A 302 -15.87 2.93 3.15
C ILE A 302 -15.85 1.44 2.82
N LEU A 303 -17.02 0.89 2.50
CA LEU A 303 -17.13 -0.42 1.86
C LEU A 303 -17.33 -0.26 0.37
N LEU A 304 -16.59 -1.04 -0.41
CA LEU A 304 -16.71 -1.12 -1.87
C LEU A 304 -16.98 -2.57 -2.26
N PRO A 305 -17.89 -2.86 -3.20
CA PRO A 305 -18.03 -4.20 -3.74
C PRO A 305 -16.71 -4.74 -4.26
N ASN A 306 -16.42 -6.01 -3.96
CA ASN A 306 -15.20 -6.65 -4.42
C ASN A 306 -15.07 -6.59 -5.95
N GLY A 307 -13.87 -6.27 -6.43
CA GLY A 307 -13.56 -6.23 -7.86
C GLY A 307 -13.83 -4.90 -8.53
N LEU A 308 -14.37 -3.91 -7.81
CA LEU A 308 -14.37 -2.52 -8.26
C LEU A 308 -13.01 -1.85 -7.97
N MET A 309 -12.74 -0.79 -8.71
CA MET A 309 -11.58 0.07 -8.47
C MET A 309 -11.77 0.89 -7.20
N LYS A 310 -10.69 1.26 -6.52
CA LYS A 310 -10.75 2.10 -5.31
C LYS A 310 -10.69 3.59 -5.69
N PRO A 311 -11.33 4.47 -4.90
CA PRO A 311 -11.21 5.91 -5.07
C PRO A 311 -9.77 6.43 -5.00
N THR A 312 -8.87 5.68 -4.36
CA THR A 312 -7.45 6.01 -4.21
C THR A 312 -6.58 5.60 -5.41
N ASP A 313 -7.14 4.90 -6.39
CA ASP A 313 -6.38 4.34 -7.51
C ASP A 313 -6.15 5.42 -8.58
N LYS A 314 -5.03 6.17 -8.47
CA LYS A 314 -4.39 7.06 -9.47
C LYS A 314 -5.25 8.06 -10.28
N LEU A 315 -6.56 8.16 -10.05
CA LEU A 315 -7.47 9.10 -10.69
C LEU A 315 -7.78 10.24 -9.72
N GLU A 316 -7.12 11.37 -9.92
CA GLU A 316 -7.19 12.49 -8.98
C GLU A 316 -8.59 13.09 -8.91
N SER A 317 -9.29 13.23 -10.03
CA SER A 317 -10.65 13.79 -10.06
C SER A 317 -11.63 12.93 -9.28
N VAL A 318 -11.54 11.60 -9.41
CA VAL A 318 -12.36 10.66 -8.63
C VAL A 318 -12.05 10.80 -7.14
N LYS A 319 -10.77 10.87 -6.76
CA LYS A 319 -10.37 11.06 -5.36
C LYS A 319 -10.88 12.39 -4.79
N ILE A 320 -10.81 13.47 -5.56
CA ILE A 320 -11.34 14.79 -5.19
C ILE A 320 -12.87 14.76 -5.02
N ALA A 321 -13.59 14.04 -5.89
CA ALA A 321 -15.03 13.84 -5.72
C ALA A 321 -15.35 13.12 -4.40
N PHE A 322 -14.56 12.12 -4.01
CA PHE A 322 -14.70 11.46 -2.71
C PHE A 322 -14.34 12.37 -1.52
N TYR A 323 -13.37 13.28 -1.66
CA TYR A 323 -13.11 14.31 -0.65
C TYR A 323 -14.31 15.24 -0.47
N LYS A 324 -14.90 15.70 -1.58
CA LYS A 324 -16.11 16.53 -1.54
C LYS A 324 -17.28 15.79 -0.89
N ARG A 325 -17.54 14.53 -1.26
CA ARG A 325 -18.59 13.72 -0.61
C ARG A 325 -18.34 13.55 0.90
N HIS A 326 -17.10 13.32 1.31
CA HIS A 326 -16.75 13.24 2.73
C HIS A 326 -17.08 14.55 3.46
N ILE A 327 -16.69 15.70 2.88
CA ILE A 327 -17.00 17.02 3.44
C ILE A 327 -18.51 17.27 3.49
N ASP A 328 -19.27 16.84 2.49
CA ASP A 328 -20.73 17.01 2.48
C ASP A 328 -21.43 16.20 3.58
N LEU A 329 -20.88 15.03 3.93
CA LEU A 329 -21.43 14.18 4.98
C LEU A 329 -21.03 14.63 6.39
N TYR A 330 -19.80 15.11 6.57
CA TYR A 330 -19.20 15.27 7.91
C TYR A 330 -18.67 16.68 8.21
N GLY A 331 -18.63 17.56 7.22
CA GLY A 331 -18.01 18.90 7.31
C GLY A 331 -16.49 18.87 7.33
N GLU A 332 -15.85 20.04 7.44
CA GLU A 332 -14.39 20.17 7.47
C GLU A 332 -13.77 20.04 8.87
N ASN A 333 -14.58 20.03 9.93
CA ASN A 333 -14.08 20.04 11.32
C ASN A 333 -13.43 18.72 11.76
N ILE A 334 -13.51 17.69 10.92
CA ILE A 334 -12.99 16.34 11.14
C ILE A 334 -11.55 16.15 10.67
N PHE A 335 -10.97 17.17 10.02
CA PHE A 335 -9.59 17.11 9.51
C PHE A 335 -8.56 17.47 10.58
N TYR A 336 -7.39 16.82 10.51
CA TYR A 336 -6.30 17.02 11.47
C TYR A 336 -5.25 18.01 10.96
N ALA A 337 -4.73 17.77 9.75
CA ALA A 337 -3.65 18.53 9.13
C ALA A 337 -4.17 19.44 8.01
N GLU A 338 -5.24 19.02 7.35
CA GLU A 338 -5.88 19.66 6.21
C GLU A 338 -6.87 20.75 6.66
N LYS A 339 -6.88 21.92 6.00
CA LYS A 339 -7.91 22.97 6.22
C LYS A 339 -8.26 23.69 4.92
N ASN A 340 -9.52 24.15 4.83
CA ASN A 340 -10.05 24.96 3.74
C ASN A 340 -9.95 24.23 2.39
N PHE A 341 -10.84 23.26 2.18
CA PHE A 341 -10.89 22.50 0.94
C PHE A 341 -11.14 23.43 -0.26
N ASN A 342 -10.38 23.24 -1.34
CA ASN A 342 -10.55 24.06 -2.54
C ASN A 342 -11.66 23.51 -3.42
N HIS A 343 -12.88 23.99 -3.19
CA HIS A 343 -14.06 23.64 -3.98
C HIS A 343 -13.92 23.90 -5.48
N SER A 344 -13.02 24.79 -5.93
CA SER A 344 -12.81 25.04 -7.36
C SER A 344 -12.13 23.88 -8.09
N LEU A 345 -11.56 22.92 -7.36
CA LEU A 345 -10.92 21.73 -7.92
C LEU A 345 -11.89 20.54 -8.03
N VAL A 346 -13.11 20.69 -7.50
CA VAL A 346 -14.15 19.66 -7.62
C VAL A 346 -14.50 19.50 -9.10
N PRO A 347 -14.53 18.26 -9.64
CA PRO A 347 -14.87 18.04 -11.04
C PRO A 347 -16.25 18.59 -11.37
N SER A 348 -16.42 19.18 -12.56
CA SER A 348 -17.69 19.79 -12.97
C SER A 348 -18.87 18.81 -13.02
N TRP A 349 -18.58 17.51 -13.17
CA TRP A 349 -19.55 16.42 -13.18
C TRP A 349 -19.90 15.88 -11.79
N TYR A 350 -19.38 16.47 -10.71
CA TYR A 350 -19.63 16.00 -9.35
C TYR A 350 -21.13 15.88 -9.01
N GLU A 351 -21.92 16.88 -9.42
CA GLU A 351 -23.38 16.92 -9.19
C GLU A 351 -24.15 15.82 -9.96
N GLU A 352 -23.52 15.19 -10.95
CA GLU A 352 -24.13 14.06 -11.69
C GLU A 352 -23.99 12.73 -10.95
N ILE A 353 -23.15 12.67 -9.91
CA ILE A 353 -22.96 11.47 -9.10
C ILE A 353 -24.16 11.31 -8.18
N ILE A 354 -24.91 10.22 -8.39
CA ILE A 354 -25.95 9.80 -7.46
C ILE A 354 -25.27 8.97 -6.36
N TRP A 355 -24.98 9.63 -5.24
CA TRP A 355 -24.38 8.97 -4.09
C TRP A 355 -25.38 8.05 -3.39
N SER A 356 -24.91 6.89 -2.93
CA SER A 356 -25.65 6.10 -1.98
C SER A 356 -25.77 6.87 -0.66
N GLU A 357 -26.98 6.86 -0.08
CA GLU A 357 -27.19 7.44 1.23
C GLU A 357 -26.68 6.50 2.32
N PRO A 358 -25.91 7.00 3.30
CA PRO A 358 -25.43 6.18 4.41
C PRO A 358 -26.59 5.52 5.15
N LEU A 359 -26.44 4.25 5.51
CA LEU A 359 -27.47 3.52 6.25
C LEU A 359 -27.28 3.71 7.76
N LEU A 360 -28.39 3.95 8.46
CA LEU A 360 -28.45 4.01 9.92
C LEU A 360 -29.26 2.82 10.46
N PRO A 361 -28.61 1.77 11.01
CA PRO A 361 -29.33 0.65 11.63
C PRO A 361 -30.17 1.10 12.82
N GLU A 362 -31.33 0.48 13.07
CA GLU A 362 -32.21 0.86 14.20
C GLU A 362 -31.52 0.81 15.58
N ASP A 363 -30.62 -0.15 15.78
CA ASP A 363 -29.88 -0.39 17.03
C ASP A 363 -28.45 0.18 17.01
N TRP A 364 -28.19 1.17 16.15
CA TRP A 364 -26.84 1.69 15.91
C TRP A 364 -26.16 2.24 17.17
N GLU A 365 -26.88 2.94 18.04
CA GLU A 365 -26.31 3.54 19.27
C GLU A 365 -25.72 2.46 20.16
N THR A 366 -26.49 1.40 20.43
CA THR A 366 -26.05 0.26 21.24
C THR A 366 -24.84 -0.43 20.61
N LYS A 367 -24.84 -0.60 19.29
CA LYS A 367 -23.71 -1.19 18.55
C LYS A 367 -22.44 -0.35 18.64
N VAL A 368 -22.56 0.97 18.51
CA VAL A 368 -21.45 1.91 18.62
C VAL A 368 -20.92 1.94 20.06
N ASP A 369 -21.79 1.96 21.06
CA ASP A 369 -21.39 1.92 22.46
C ASP A 369 -20.64 0.62 22.82
N ASN A 370 -21.10 -0.52 22.31
CA ASN A 370 -20.40 -1.80 22.46
C ASN A 370 -19.03 -1.81 21.75
N LEU A 371 -18.92 -1.21 20.57
CA LEU A 371 -17.65 -1.01 19.88
C LEU A 371 -16.69 -0.14 20.70
N LEU A 372 -17.17 0.97 21.27
CA LEU A 372 -16.36 1.90 22.06
C LEU A 372 -15.93 1.28 23.40
N LYS A 373 -16.78 0.46 24.02
CA LYS A 373 -16.44 -0.37 25.17
C LYS A 373 -15.34 -1.39 24.80
N HIS A 374 -15.53 -2.10 23.70
CA HIS A 374 -14.53 -3.06 23.20
C HIS A 374 -13.18 -2.39 22.93
N ARG A 375 -13.19 -1.20 22.32
CA ARG A 375 -11.99 -0.37 22.13
C ARG A 375 -11.26 -0.11 23.43
N LYS A 376 -11.96 0.38 24.46
CA LYS A 376 -11.34 0.66 25.77
C LYS A 376 -10.70 -0.60 26.34
N GLU A 377 -11.41 -1.72 26.31
CA GLU A 377 -10.88 -2.99 26.80
C GLU A 377 -9.62 -3.44 26.06
N VAL A 378 -9.60 -3.33 24.72
CA VAL A 378 -8.41 -3.68 23.91
C VAL A 378 -7.24 -2.76 24.25
N LEU A 379 -7.47 -1.45 24.37
CA LEU A 379 -6.42 -0.49 24.67
C LEU A 379 -5.84 -0.70 26.07
N LEU A 380 -6.69 -0.86 27.08
CA LEU A 380 -6.27 -1.04 28.47
C LEU A 380 -5.62 -2.41 28.70
N LYS A 381 -6.29 -3.52 28.33
CA LYS A 381 -5.78 -4.87 28.62
C LYS A 381 -4.44 -5.14 27.94
N LYS A 382 -4.26 -4.66 26.71
CA LYS A 382 -3.09 -5.00 25.91
C LYS A 382 -1.95 -4.01 26.07
N TYR A 383 -2.23 -2.74 26.34
CA TYR A 383 -1.21 -1.69 26.30
C TYR A 383 -1.00 -0.96 27.63
N ASP A 384 -1.94 -0.97 28.58
CA ASP A 384 -1.68 -0.41 29.92
C ASP A 384 -0.66 -1.27 30.73
N ALA A 385 -0.72 -2.60 30.56
CA ALA A 385 0.22 -3.53 31.19
C ALA A 385 1.65 -3.44 30.62
N TYR A 386 1.80 -3.24 29.31
CA TYR A 386 3.12 -3.11 28.65
C TYR A 386 3.85 -1.84 29.12
N LEU A 387 3.09 -0.75 29.31
CA LEU A 387 3.61 0.55 29.74
C LEU A 387 3.99 0.60 31.22
N SER A 388 3.39 -0.27 32.04
CA SER A 388 3.74 -0.41 33.45
C SER A 388 5.04 -1.22 33.65
N ILE A 389 5.34 -2.19 32.78
CA ILE A 389 6.50 -3.09 32.90
C ILE A 389 7.81 -2.44 32.42
N HIS A 390 7.78 -1.50 31.47
CA HIS A 390 8.98 -0.85 30.93
C HIS A 390 9.49 0.37 31.73
N ILE A 391 8.85 0.67 32.87
CA ILE A 391 9.30 1.69 33.84
C ILE A 391 10.22 1.07 34.92
N GLY A 392 10.26 -0.26 35.04
CA GLY A 392 11.08 -0.95 36.05
C GLY A 392 12.52 -1.29 35.64
N ASN A 393 12.95 -0.95 34.42
CA ASN A 393 14.29 -1.27 33.90
C ASN A 393 14.96 -0.07 33.21
N LYS A 394 14.94 1.11 33.84
CA LYS A 394 15.89 2.19 33.55
C LYS A 394 16.39 2.84 34.82
#